data_AF-A0A1B0EZX6-F1
#
_entry.id   AF-A0A1B0EZX6-F1
#
_cell.length_a   1.000
_cell.length_b   1.000
_cell.length_c   1.000
_cell.angle_alpha   90.00
_cell.angle_beta   90.00
_cell.angle_gamma   90.00
#
_symmetry.space_group_name_H-M   'P 1'
#
loop_
_entity.id
_entity.type
_entity.pdbx_description
1 polymer ?
#
loop_
_entity_poly.entity_id
_entity_poly.type
_entity_poly.pdbx_seq_one_letter_code
_entity_poly.pdbx_strand_id
1 'polypeptide(L)'
;MPEFPLEVLVADFRLSQIKGWKVPEDYSSSGGKMRRKKRAYGWNHHGEDFVNGVNSEKATCRARYQQSPVEVYARFLAVDQDSGRVSYLISRRTGLRVTDLVQPLL
;
A
#
# COMPACT_ATOMS: atom_id res chain seq x y z
N MET A 1 -11.03 11.13 -27.93
CA MET A 1 -11.40 10.59 -26.59
C MET A 1 -10.43 9.49 -26.19
N PRO A 2 -10.11 9.31 -24.91
CA PRO A 2 -9.35 8.13 -24.46
C PRO A 2 -10.21 6.86 -24.59
N GLU A 3 -9.59 5.77 -25.02
CA GLU A 3 -10.16 4.43 -25.01
C GLU A 3 -10.08 3.84 -23.59
N PHE A 4 -11.15 3.19 -23.15
CA PHE A 4 -11.20 2.51 -21.85
C PHE A 4 -11.14 0.98 -22.02
N PRO A 5 -10.52 0.25 -21.08
CA PRO A 5 -9.90 0.74 -19.84
C PRO A 5 -8.53 1.40 -20.06
N LEU A 6 -8.14 2.28 -19.13
CA LEU A 6 -6.79 2.84 -19.10
C LEU A 6 -5.77 1.79 -18.65
N GLU A 7 -4.54 1.93 -19.12
CA GLU A 7 -3.42 1.09 -18.71
C GLU A 7 -2.72 1.73 -17.51
N VAL A 8 -2.59 0.99 -16.41
CA VAL A 8 -2.01 1.48 -15.17
C VAL A 8 -0.78 0.65 -14.82
N LEU A 9 0.36 1.32 -14.67
CA LEU A 9 1.62 0.71 -14.25
C LEU A 9 2.00 1.24 -12.86
N VAL A 10 2.20 0.32 -11.92
CA VAL A 10 2.66 0.62 -10.56
C VAL A 10 4.12 0.23 -10.48
N ALA A 11 5.01 1.18 -10.15
CA ALA A 11 6.45 0.93 -10.16
C ALA A 11 6.88 -0.15 -9.15
N ASP A 12 6.26 -0.19 -7.97
CA ASP A 12 6.51 -1.21 -6.96
C ASP A 12 5.33 -2.20 -6.84
N PHE A 13 5.42 -3.32 -7.53
CA PHE A 13 4.46 -4.43 -7.43
C PHE A 13 4.54 -5.18 -6.09
N ARG A 14 5.64 -5.04 -5.35
CA ARG A 14 5.85 -5.72 -4.06
C ARG A 14 5.01 -5.09 -2.94
N LEU A 15 4.54 -3.85 -3.11
CA LEU A 15 3.56 -3.23 -2.22
C LEU A 15 2.33 -4.13 -1.98
N SER A 16 1.85 -4.80 -3.04
CA SER A 16 0.69 -5.71 -2.97
C SER A 16 0.94 -6.96 -2.11
N GLN A 17 2.20 -7.30 -1.87
CA GLN A 17 2.61 -8.53 -1.16
C GLN A 17 2.81 -8.31 0.33
N ILE A 18 2.87 -7.06 0.78
CA ILE A 18 3.16 -6.72 2.17
C ILE A 18 1.88 -6.86 3.01
N LYS A 19 1.77 -7.98 3.74
CA LYS A 19 0.64 -8.28 4.63
C LYS A 19 0.62 -7.46 5.93
N GLY A 20 1.72 -6.80 6.27
CA GLY A 20 1.82 -5.97 7.47
C GLY A 20 3.23 -5.45 7.72
N TRP A 21 3.34 -4.38 8.51
CA TRP A 21 4.60 -3.76 8.91
C TRP A 21 4.89 -4.05 10.37
N LYS A 22 6.09 -4.55 10.68
CA LYS A 22 6.61 -4.54 12.06
C LYS A 22 7.02 -3.11 12.38
N VAL A 23 6.28 -2.47 13.28
CA VAL A 23 6.63 -1.14 13.80
C VAL A 23 7.57 -1.35 14.98
N PRO A 24 8.82 -0.86 14.94
CA PRO A 24 9.68 -0.85 16.12
C PRO A 24 9.01 -0.03 17.22
N GLU A 25 9.03 -0.55 18.44
CA GLU A 25 8.56 0.18 19.62
C GLU A 25 9.60 1.26 19.94
N ASP A 26 9.21 2.53 19.87
CA ASP A 26 10.09 3.62 20.29
C ASP A 26 10.28 3.51 21.81
N TYR A 27 11.41 2.97 22.25
CA TYR A 27 11.78 2.82 23.67
C TYR A 27 12.01 4.16 24.41
N SER A 28 11.48 5.28 23.90
CA SER A 28 11.67 6.63 24.45
C SER A 28 10.56 7.07 25.43
N SER A 29 9.94 6.14 26.15
CA SER A 29 9.12 6.44 27.34
C SER A 29 9.50 5.61 28.57
N SER A 30 10.79 5.25 28.67
CA SER A 30 11.38 4.67 29.89
C SER A 30 11.51 5.71 31.03
N GLY A 31 10.38 6.27 31.47
CA GLY A 31 10.25 7.11 32.66
C GLY A 31 9.40 6.48 33.78
N GLY A 32 8.95 5.24 33.63
CA GLY A 32 8.08 4.56 34.60
C GLY A 32 8.84 3.59 35.49
N LYS A 33 9.12 3.99 36.74
CA LYS A 33 9.79 3.19 37.79
C LYS A 33 9.26 1.75 37.86
N MET A 34 10.09 0.77 37.46
CA MET A 34 9.84 -0.66 37.66
C MET A 34 9.84 -0.96 39.17
N ARG A 35 8.65 -0.98 39.80
CA ARG A 35 8.50 -1.46 41.17
C ARG A 35 8.83 -2.96 41.21
N ARG A 36 9.97 -3.27 41.82
CA ARG A 36 10.47 -4.63 42.08
C ARG A 36 9.44 -5.43 42.90
N LYS A 37 8.61 -6.25 42.24
CA LYS A 37 7.74 -7.22 42.94
C LYS A 37 8.59 -8.42 43.35
N LYS A 38 8.78 -8.61 44.66
CA LYS A 38 9.31 -9.83 45.28
C LYS A 38 8.49 -11.02 44.78
N ARG A 39 9.13 -12.02 44.16
CA ARG A 39 8.50 -13.28 43.80
C ARG A 39 8.46 -14.17 45.04
N ALA A 40 7.26 -14.43 45.55
CA ALA A 40 6.99 -15.54 46.46
C ALA A 40 6.68 -16.79 45.61
N TYR A 41 7.16 -17.93 46.09
CA TYR A 41 7.07 -19.27 45.50
C TYR A 41 5.63 -19.69 45.18
N GLY A 42 5.42 -20.39 44.06
CA GLY A 42 4.12 -20.93 43.68
C GLY A 42 4.17 -21.83 42.44
N TRP A 43 4.33 -23.13 42.70
CA TRP A 43 3.86 -24.33 42.00
C TRP A 43 3.46 -24.29 40.52
N ASN A 44 4.04 -25.25 39.78
CA ASN A 44 3.68 -25.71 38.43
C ASN A 44 2.17 -25.88 38.18
N HIS A 45 1.70 -25.42 37.02
CA HIS A 45 0.54 -26.01 36.36
C HIS A 45 0.83 -26.19 34.86
N HIS A 46 0.71 -27.45 34.43
CA HIS A 46 0.64 -27.90 33.05
C HIS A 46 -0.58 -27.28 32.34
N GLY A 47 -0.40 -26.88 31.08
CA GLY A 47 -1.46 -26.41 30.19
C GLY A 47 -0.87 -26.14 28.82
N GLU A 48 -0.73 -27.19 28.03
CA GLU A 48 -0.68 -27.11 26.57
C GLU A 48 -1.86 -26.24 26.14
N ASP A 49 -1.64 -25.14 25.40
CA ASP A 49 -2.64 -24.54 24.53
C ASP A 49 -2.19 -23.22 23.83
N PHE A 50 -2.23 -23.27 22.50
CA PHE A 50 -2.41 -22.17 21.54
C PHE A 50 -1.28 -21.13 21.31
N VAL A 51 -0.67 -21.27 20.13
CA VAL A 51 -0.50 -20.22 19.10
C VAL A 51 -1.19 -18.88 19.44
N ASN A 52 -0.45 -17.78 19.27
CA ASN A 52 -0.88 -16.36 19.37
C ASN A 52 -1.08 -15.79 20.77
N GLY A 53 0.02 -15.32 21.36
CA GLY A 53 0.01 -14.45 22.53
C GLY A 53 1.00 -13.29 22.39
N VAL A 54 0.88 -12.48 21.32
CA VAL A 54 1.40 -11.11 21.37
C VAL A 54 0.70 -10.46 22.54
N ASN A 55 1.45 -10.14 23.59
CA ASN A 55 0.97 -9.38 24.73
C ASN A 55 0.47 -8.02 24.21
N SER A 56 -0.84 -7.94 23.94
CA SER A 56 -1.52 -6.86 23.24
C SER A 56 -1.67 -5.58 24.10
N GLU A 57 -1.05 -5.52 25.27
CA GLU A 57 -1.29 -4.43 26.22
C GLU A 57 -0.36 -3.23 26.06
N LYS A 58 0.68 -3.27 25.21
CA LYS A 58 1.59 -2.10 25.02
C LYS A 58 2.10 -1.80 23.62
N ALA A 59 1.86 -2.66 22.64
CA ALA A 59 2.25 -2.34 21.26
C ALA A 59 1.24 -1.37 20.64
N THR A 60 1.48 -0.06 20.73
CA THR A 60 0.72 0.93 19.97
C THR A 60 1.04 0.74 18.49
N CYS A 61 0.21 -0.03 17.77
CA CYS A 61 0.29 -0.15 16.33
C CYS A 61 0.09 1.23 15.69
N ARG A 62 1.03 1.68 14.86
CA ARG A 62 0.88 2.90 14.05
C ARG A 62 0.93 2.54 12.56
N ALA A 63 -0.01 3.07 11.79
CA ALA A 63 0.02 2.95 10.34
C ALA A 63 1.27 3.65 9.77
N ARG A 64 2.00 2.97 8.88
CA ARG A 64 3.01 3.58 8.01
C ARG A 64 2.48 3.59 6.58
N TYR A 65 2.59 4.73 5.91
CA TYR A 65 2.21 4.86 4.52
C TYR A 65 3.37 4.44 3.62
N GLN A 66 3.03 3.75 2.54
CA GLN A 66 3.94 3.51 1.43
C GLN A 66 3.49 4.35 0.25
N GLN A 67 4.46 4.86 -0.50
CA GLN A 67 4.20 5.61 -1.73
C GLN A 67 4.92 4.88 -2.86
N SER A 68 4.22 4.63 -3.96
CA SER A 68 4.82 4.23 -5.23
C SER A 68 4.28 5.17 -6.29
N PRO A 69 5.14 5.61 -7.24
CA PRO A 69 4.63 6.29 -8.42
C PRO A 69 3.72 5.34 -9.21
N VAL A 70 2.70 5.94 -9.81
CA VAL A 70 1.74 5.28 -10.69
C VAL A 70 1.80 6.00 -12.03
N GLU A 71 2.02 5.26 -13.09
CA GLU A 71 1.97 5.77 -14.45
C GLU A 71 0.67 5.31 -15.11
N VAL A 72 -0.05 6.26 -15.69
CA VAL A 72 -1.33 5.99 -16.36
C VAL A 72 -1.15 6.27 -17.84
N TYR A 73 -1.49 5.30 -18.67
CA TYR A 73 -1.40 5.40 -20.11
C TYR A 73 -2.81 5.30 -20.73
N ALA A 74 -3.05 6.12 -21.74
CA ALA A 74 -4.29 6.14 -22.50
C ALA A 74 -4.01 6.05 -24.00
N ARG A 75 -4.82 5.29 -24.71
CA ARG A 75 -4.86 5.29 -26.18
C ARG A 75 -5.96 6.24 -26.61
N PHE A 76 -5.65 7.23 -27.44
CA PHE A 76 -6.64 8.20 -27.89
C PHE A 76 -7.17 7.83 -29.27
N LEU A 77 -8.48 7.86 -29.41
CA LEU A 77 -9.17 7.64 -30.67
C LEU A 77 -10.13 8.78 -31.00
N ALA A 78 -10.36 8.96 -32.29
CA ALA A 78 -11.39 9.83 -32.84
C ALA A 78 -12.34 8.98 -33.68
N VAL A 79 -13.64 9.24 -33.52
CA VAL A 79 -14.71 8.60 -34.29
C VAL A 79 -15.22 9.65 -35.27
N ASP A 80 -15.12 9.34 -36.55
CA ASP A 80 -15.69 10.17 -37.61
C ASP A 80 -17.23 10.11 -37.54
N GLN A 81 -17.90 11.26 -37.59
CA GLN A 81 -19.35 11.36 -37.42
C GLN A 81 -20.12 10.80 -38.61
N ASP A 82 -19.56 10.95 -39.82
CA ASP A 82 -20.26 10.56 -41.04
C ASP A 82 -20.09 9.07 -41.33
N SER A 83 -18.91 8.52 -41.06
CA SER A 83 -18.57 7.14 -41.40
C SER A 83 -18.51 6.18 -40.21
N GLY A 84 -18.50 6.68 -38.97
CA GLY A 84 -18.25 5.88 -37.77
C GLY A 84 -16.84 5.30 -37.70
N ARG A 85 -15.94 5.69 -38.61
CA ARG A 85 -14.57 5.17 -38.66
C ARG A 85 -13.80 5.64 -37.43
N VAL A 86 -13.09 4.68 -36.82
CA VAL A 86 -12.23 4.93 -35.68
C VAL A 86 -10.79 5.11 -36.16
N SER A 87 -10.20 6.25 -35.82
CA SER A 87 -8.78 6.55 -36.04
C SER A 87 -8.08 6.71 -34.70
N TYR A 88 -6.85 6.22 -34.60
CA TYR A 88 -6.02 6.35 -33.40
C TYR A 88 -5.08 7.54 -33.55
N LEU A 89 -4.85 8.29 -32.46
CA LEU A 89 -3.99 9.46 -32.48
C LEU A 89 -2.54 9.12 -32.88
N ILE A 90 -2.01 8.00 -32.39
CA ILE A 90 -0.68 7.48 -32.74
C ILE A 90 -0.79 6.10 -33.37
N SER A 91 -1.20 5.10 -32.58
CA SER A 91 -1.41 3.74 -33.05
C SER A 91 -2.35 2.98 -32.10
N ARG A 92 -2.79 1.80 -32.53
CA ARG A 92 -3.58 0.89 -31.68
C ARG A 92 -2.80 0.32 -30.50
N ARG A 93 -1.46 0.33 -30.56
CA ARG A 93 -0.56 -0.32 -29.58
C ARG A 93 0.20 0.66 -28.72
N THR A 94 0.16 1.96 -29.03
CA THR A 94 0.95 2.99 -28.36
C THR A 94 0.05 3.84 -27.49
N GLY A 95 0.22 3.73 -26.17
CA GLY A 95 -0.40 4.62 -25.21
C GLY A 95 0.42 5.89 -25.00
N LEU A 96 -0.25 6.98 -24.63
CA LEU A 96 0.37 8.20 -24.15
C LEU A 96 0.25 8.27 -22.63
N ARG A 97 1.32 8.71 -21.97
CA ARG A 97 1.37 8.90 -20.53
C ARG A 97 0.51 10.10 -20.13
N VAL A 98 -0.61 9.83 -19.46
CA VAL A 98 -1.63 10.82 -19.10
C VAL A 98 -1.06 11.89 -18.17
N THR A 99 -0.18 11.51 -17.24
CA THR A 99 0.45 12.44 -16.29
C THR A 99 1.23 13.55 -16.99
N ASP A 100 1.92 13.24 -18.08
CA ASP A 100 2.70 14.22 -18.84
C ASP A 100 1.77 15.16 -19.63
N LEU A 101 0.64 14.65 -20.13
CA LEU A 101 -0.36 15.45 -20.86
C LEU A 101 -1.07 16.47 -19.97
N VAL A 102 -1.29 16.15 -18.69
CA VAL A 102 -1.99 17.04 -17.75
C VAL A 102 -1.06 17.93 -16.94
N GLN A 103 0.26 17.71 -17.03
CA GLN A 103 1.26 18.49 -16.28
C GLN A 103 1.13 20.02 -16.46
N PRO A 104 0.82 20.56 -17.65
CA PRO A 104 0.63 22.02 -17.82
C PRO A 104 -0.63 22.58 -17.14
N LEU A 105 -1.54 21.73 -16.67
CA LEU A 105 -2.81 22.11 -16.06
C LEU A 105 -2.77 22.06 -14.52
N LEU A 106 -1.63 21.68 -13.94
CA LEU A 106 -1.36 21.59 -12.50
C LEU A 106 -0.45 22.73 -12.05
#